data_AF-A0A537DJE2-F1
#
_entry.id   AF-A0A537DJE2-F1
#
_cell.length_a   1.000
_cell.length_b   1.000
_cell.length_c   1.000
_cell.angle_alpha   90.00
_cell.angle_beta   90.00
_cell.angle_gamma   90.00
#
_symmetry.space_group_name_H-M   'P 1'
#
loop_
_entity.id
_entity.type
_entity.pdbx_description
1 polymer ?
#
loop_
_entity_poly.entity_id
_entity_poly.type
_entity_poly.pdbx_seq_one_letter_code
_entity_poly.pdbx_strand_id
1 'polypeptide(L)' 'MNVVLEGALTGLGVALFLIAVEYMNLRKLARERAKKRHVPPVFDDIERRRLASLVRFCILVPPAFAISYWLLWG' A
#
# COMPACT_ATOMS: atom_id res chain seq x y z
N MET A 1 10.69 9.41 -24.91
CA MET A 1 9.81 8.47 -24.18
C MET A 1 8.64 9.26 -23.62
N ASN A 2 7.43 8.70 -23.61
CA ASN A 2 6.22 9.44 -23.26
C ASN A 2 6.19 9.69 -21.73
N VAL A 3 6.32 10.95 -21.29
CA VAL A 3 6.50 11.34 -19.87
C VAL A 3 5.38 10.78 -18.98
N VAL A 4 4.17 10.67 -19.53
CA VAL A 4 3.00 10.07 -18.86
C VAL A 4 3.23 8.60 -18.52
N LEU A 5 3.82 7.83 -19.44
CA LEU A 5 4.07 6.41 -19.26
C LEU A 5 5.16 6.15 -18.21
N GLU A 6 6.19 7.00 -18.20
CA GLU A 6 7.28 6.93 -17.23
C GLU A 6 6.79 7.29 -15.81
N GLY A 7 5.94 8.31 -15.67
CA GLY A 7 5.28 8.64 -14.41
C GLY A 7 4.35 7.53 -13.90
N ALA A 8 3.59 6.91 -14.80
CA ALA A 8 2.71 5.80 -14.45
C ALA A 8 3.49 4.57 -13.97
N LEU A 9 4.58 4.20 -14.66
CA LEU A 9 5.44 3.07 -14.31
C LEU A 9 6.16 3.29 -12.98
N THR A 10 6.72 4.48 -12.76
CA THR A 10 7.40 4.81 -11.50
C THR A 10 6.42 4.83 -10.32
N GLY A 11 5.24 5.44 -10.50
CA GLY A 11 4.17 5.41 -9.49
C GLY A 11 3.71 3.99 -9.14
N LEU A 12 3.53 3.14 -10.15
CA LEU A 12 3.14 1.74 -9.96
C LEU A 12 4.24 0.94 -9.23
N GLY A 13 5.51 1.18 -9.59
CA GLY A 13 6.66 0.58 -8.91
C GLY A 13 6.73 0.94 -7.42
N VAL A 14 6.54 2.22 -7.08
CA VAL A 14 6.52 2.69 -5.68
C VAL A 14 5.33 2.12 -4.92
N ALA A 15 4.14 2.08 -5.54
CA ALA A 15 2.96 1.49 -4.94
C ALA A 15 3.15 0.00 -4.59
N LEU A 16 3.66 -0.79 -5.53
CA LEU A 16 3.95 -2.21 -5.30
C LEU A 16 4.99 -2.40 -4.19
N PHE A 17 6.04 -1.57 -4.17
CA PHE A 17 7.06 -1.62 -3.14
C PHE A 17 6.48 -1.36 -1.74
N LEU A 18 5.67 -0.33 -1.57
CA LEU A 18 5.03 0.00 -0.30
C LEU A 18 4.09 -1.11 0.19
N ILE A 19 3.28 -1.68 -0.71
CA ILE A 19 2.39 -2.81 -0.39
C ILE A 19 3.19 -4.03 0.06
N ALA A 20 4.31 -4.33 -0.62
CA ALA A 20 5.17 -5.45 -0.27
C ALA A 20 5.84 -5.26 1.11
N VAL A 21 6.36 -4.06 1.38
CA VAL A 21 6.96 -3.72 2.68
C VAL A 21 5.94 -3.84 3.81
N GLU A 22 4.73 -3.31 3.62
CA GLU A 22 3.68 -3.42 4.64
C GLU A 22 3.29 -4.88 4.88
N TYR A 23 3.15 -5.68 3.82
CA TYR A 23 2.85 -7.11 3.94
C TYR A 23 3.92 -7.86 4.75
N MET A 24 5.20 -7.58 4.49
CA MET A 24 6.30 -8.18 5.26
C MET A 24 6.25 -7.76 6.73
N ASN A 25 5.94 -6.50 7.01
CA ASN A 25 5.87 -5.96 8.36
C ASN A 25 4.71 -6.58 9.16
N LEU A 26 3.52 -6.65 8.55
CA LEU A 26 2.36 -7.34 9.13
C LEU A 26 2.67 -8.80 9.41
N ARG A 27 3.34 -9.50 8.49
CA ARG A 27 3.71 -10.91 8.69
C ARG A 27 4.68 -11.09 9.85
N LYS A 28 5.61 -10.15 10.04
CA LYS A 28 6.53 -10.13 11.19
C LYS A 28 5.76 -9.91 12.50
N LEU A 29 4.84 -8.94 12.55
CA LEU A 29 4.00 -8.66 13.72
C LEU A 29 3.09 -9.83 14.08
N ALA A 30 2.46 -10.47 13.10
CA ALA A 30 1.64 -11.65 13.31
C ALA A 30 2.46 -12.81 13.91
N ARG A 31 3.69 -13.01 13.44
CA ARG A 31 4.61 -14.02 13.98
C ARG A 31 5.05 -13.71 15.42
N GLU A 32 5.32 -12.44 15.74
CA GLU A 32 5.66 -12.02 17.10
C GLU A 32 4.48 -12.18 18.07
N ARG A 33 3.26 -11.84 17.63
CA ARG A 33 2.03 -12.06 18.42
C ARG A 33 1.74 -13.53 18.66
N ALA A 34 1.87 -14.36 17.61
CA ALA A 34 1.73 -15.81 17.69
C ALA A 34 2.71 -16.41 18.71
N LYS A 35 3.97 -15.95 18.71
CA LYS A 35 4.99 -16.40 19.66
C LYS A 35 4.66 -16.02 21.11
N LYS A 36 4.08 -14.85 21.34
CA LYS A 36 3.69 -14.37 22.69
C LYS A 36 2.42 -15.04 23.23
N ARG A 37 1.48 -15.40 22.37
CA ARG A 37 0.18 -15.98 22.76
C ARG A 37 0.04 -17.50 22.50
N HIS A 38 1.08 -18.16 21.99
CA HIS A 38 1.06 -19.58 21.61
C HIS A 38 -0.10 -19.99 20.68
N VAL A 39 -0.54 -19.06 19.82
CA VAL A 39 -1.61 -19.27 18.82
C VAL A 39 -1.04 -19.23 17.41
N PRO A 40 -1.72 -19.84 16.42
CA PRO A 40 -1.25 -19.82 15.04
C PRO A 40 -1.09 -18.38 14.51
N PRO A 41 -0.09 -18.12 13.64
CA PRO A 41 0.14 -16.81 13.04
C PRO A 41 -0.93 -16.51 11.99
N VAL A 42 -2.09 -16.05 12.46
CA VAL A 42 -3.22 -15.62 11.63
C VAL A 42 -3.23 -14.09 11.59
N PHE A 43 -3.44 -13.54 10.40
CA PHE A 43 -3.66 -12.11 10.25
C PHE A 43 -4.98 -11.71 10.91
N ASP A 44 -4.89 -10.70 11.77
CA ASP A 44 -6.04 -10.11 12.45
C ASP A 44 -6.92 -9.35 11.45
N ASP A 45 -8.20 -9.16 11.76
CA ASP A 45 -9.13 -8.42 10.90
C ASP A 45 -8.68 -6.96 10.72
N ILE A 46 -8.05 -6.39 11.76
CA ILE A 46 -7.46 -5.05 11.72
C ILE A 46 -6.29 -5.01 10.73
N GLU A 47 -5.42 -6.02 10.73
CA GLU A 47 -4.27 -6.09 9.81
C GLU A 47 -4.73 -6.22 8.35
N ARG A 48 -5.75 -7.05 8.11
CA ARG A 48 -6.38 -7.19 6.79
C ARG A 48 -7.00 -5.88 6.31
N ARG A 49 -7.74 -5.18 7.19
CA ARG A 49 -8.33 -3.86 6.87
C ARG A 49 -7.25 -2.81 6.61
N ARG A 50 -6.15 -2.83 7.36
CA ARG A 50 -5.02 -1.91 7.15
C ARG A 50 -4.37 -2.12 5.79
N LEU A 51 -4.08 -3.37 5.41
CA LEU A 51 -3.52 -3.69 4.09
C LEU A 51 -4.49 -3.28 2.97
N ALA A 52 -5.79 -3.56 3.12
CA ALA A 52 -6.80 -3.14 2.15
C ALA A 52 -6.90 -1.61 2.02
N SER A 53 -6.77 -0.87 3.14
CA SER A 53 -6.73 0.59 3.14
C SER A 53 -5.49 1.12 2.41
N LEU A 54 -4.33 0.50 2.62
CA LEU A 54 -3.08 0.89 1.97
C LEU A 54 -3.13 0.65 0.45
N VAL A 55 -3.68 -0.49 0.02
CA VAL A 55 -3.92 -0.77 -1.40
C VAL A 55 -4.87 0.26 -2.02
N ARG A 56 -5.97 0.60 -1.33
CA ARG A 56 -6.90 1.64 -1.77
C ARG A 56 -6.22 3.01 -1.85
N PHE A 57 -5.40 3.37 -0.88
CA PHE A 57 -4.61 4.60 -0.89
C PHE A 57 -3.68 4.66 -2.11
N CYS A 58 -2.92 3.58 -2.36
CA CYS A 58 -2.02 3.50 -3.51
C CYS A 58 -2.73 3.59 -4.87
N ILE A 59 -4.00 3.18 -4.97
CA ILE A 59 -4.77 3.26 -6.21
C ILE A 59 -5.51 4.59 -6.35
N LEU A 60 -6.03 5.14 -5.23
CA LEU A 60 -6.94 6.28 -5.25
C LEU A 60 -6.21 7.62 -5.14
N VAL A 61 -5.08 7.67 -4.44
CA VAL A 61 -4.31 8.89 -4.22
C VAL A 61 -3.61 9.39 -5.49
N PRO A 62 -2.94 8.56 -6.31
CA PRO A 62 -2.31 9.04 -7.53
C PRO A 62 -3.26 9.74 -8.51
N PRO A 63 -4.44 9.17 -8.87
CA PRO A 63 -5.39 9.87 -9.73
C PRO A 63 -6.02 11.07 -9.04
N ALA A 64 -6.29 11.01 -7.73
CA ALA A 64 -6.81 12.16 -6.99
C ALA A 64 -5.80 13.34 -7.00
N PHE A 65 -4.51 13.07 -6.85
CA PHE A 65 -3.45 14.08 -6.95
C PHE A 65 -3.27 14.61 -8.38
N ALA A 66 -3.40 13.75 -9.39
CA ALA A 66 -3.34 14.20 -10.78
C ALA A 66 -4.51 15.13 -11.13
N ILE A 67 -5.73 14.79 -10.69
CA ILE A 67 -6.93 15.61 -10.88
C ILE A 67 -6.81 16.93 -10.11
N SER A 68 -6.36 16.89 -8.85
CA SER A 68 -6.22 18.11 -8.05
C SER A 68 -5.12 19.04 -8.58
N TYR A 69 -4.02 18.49 -9.09
CA TYR A 69 -2.98 19.27 -9.76
C TYR A 69 -3.52 19.96 -11.02
N TRP A 70 -4.26 19.22 -11.86
CA TRP A 70 -4.92 19.80 -13.03
C TRP A 70 -5.91 20.90 -12.66
N LEU A 71 -6.65 20.75 -11.55
CA LEU A 71 -7.63 21.75 -11.13
C LEU A 71 -7.02 23.01 -10.50
N LEU A 72 -5.83 22.91 -9.91
CA LEU A 72 -5.12 24.02 -9.27
C LEU A 72 -4.24 24.81 -10.24
N TRP A 73 -3.75 24.17 -11.31
CA TRP A 73 -2.76 24.73 -12.23
C TRP A 73 -3.17 24.69 -13.72
N GLY A 74 -4.33 24.09 -14.03
CA GLY A 74 -4.93 24.08 -15.37
C GLY A 74 -5.95 25.20 -15.54
#